data_AF-A0A4Q1SSS6-F1
#
_entry.id   AF-A0A4Q1SSS6-F1
#
_cell.length_a   1.000
_cell.length_b   1.000
_cell.length_c   1.000
_cell.angle_alpha   90.00
_cell.angle_beta   90.00
_cell.angle_gamma   90.00
#
_symmetry.space_group_name_H-M   'P 1'
#
loop_
_entity.id
_entity.type
_entity.pdbx_description
1 polymer ?
#
loop_
_entity_poly.entity_id
_entity_poly.type
_entity_poly.pdbx_seq_one_letter_code
_entity_poly.pdbx_strand_id
1 'polypeptide(L)'
;MSLSHLVPGKHEAIPSQSKQVFIEFSRFFMAYMEAKEFLKNGHLLDSYNSVHQSLHHWARLAIIEVGERPELTVWDQLKSIDPSVYKLYEELATSQEPLDKRIELLLLALDFSVLSRMESCGQYILNLLKSRQDPWTVEEIIEHTDLVDEKIDVHLLLEKMLKRSLVKEQSVEKEGRLETVYTV
;
A
#
# COMPACT_ATOMS: atom_id res chain seq x y z
N MET A 1 16.86 11.40 -47.98
CA MET A 1 16.43 10.06 -47.52
C MET A 1 16.62 10.01 -46.02
N SER A 2 15.53 9.69 -45.33
CA SER A 2 15.41 9.61 -43.88
C SER A 2 16.14 8.38 -43.32
N LEU A 3 16.79 8.53 -42.17
CA LEU A 3 16.76 7.51 -41.12
C LEU A 3 16.62 8.24 -39.78
N SER A 4 15.37 8.35 -39.38
CA SER A 4 14.91 8.78 -38.10
C SER A 4 14.94 7.64 -37.07
N HIS A 5 14.98 8.04 -35.79
CA HIS A 5 14.55 7.27 -34.61
C HIS A 5 15.48 6.18 -34.06
N LEU A 6 16.45 6.60 -33.25
CA LEU A 6 16.64 5.96 -31.95
C LEU A 6 15.93 6.83 -30.91
N VAL A 7 14.72 6.41 -30.54
CA VAL A 7 14.05 6.85 -29.31
C VAL A 7 14.99 6.44 -28.16
N PRO A 8 15.46 7.36 -27.30
CA PRO A 8 16.12 6.94 -26.08
C PRO A 8 15.08 6.17 -25.27
N GLY A 9 15.32 4.86 -25.09
CA GLY A 9 14.48 4.02 -24.26
C GLY A 9 14.32 4.67 -22.89
N LYS A 10 13.08 4.62 -22.35
CA LYS A 10 12.84 4.86 -20.93
C LYS A 10 13.85 4.00 -20.16
N HIS A 11 14.92 4.60 -19.65
CA HIS A 11 15.65 3.99 -18.56
C HIS A 11 14.67 3.99 -17.40
N GLU A 12 14.05 2.84 -17.11
CA GLU A 12 13.32 2.63 -15.86
C GLU A 12 14.31 2.90 -14.73
N ALA A 13 14.29 4.12 -14.21
CA ALA A 13 15.04 4.46 -13.03
C ALA A 13 14.52 3.57 -11.91
N ILE A 14 15.43 2.87 -11.23
CA ILE A 14 15.07 2.06 -10.06
C ILE A 14 14.29 2.98 -9.11
N PRO A 15 13.03 2.66 -8.77
CA PRO A 15 12.23 3.50 -7.90
C PRO A 15 12.96 3.76 -6.59
N SER A 16 12.88 4.99 -6.06
CA SER A 16 13.45 5.29 -4.74
C SER A 16 12.89 4.33 -3.70
N GLN A 17 13.68 4.00 -2.67
CA GLN A 17 13.23 3.12 -1.59
C GLN A 17 11.90 3.62 -0.98
N SER A 18 11.73 4.92 -0.82
CA SER A 18 10.47 5.52 -0.35
C SER A 18 9.27 5.24 -1.26
N LYS A 19 9.46 5.25 -2.59
CA LYS A 19 8.41 4.89 -3.56
C LYS A 19 8.11 3.39 -3.47
N GLN A 20 9.12 2.54 -3.33
CA GLN A 20 8.94 1.09 -3.17
C GLN A 20 8.18 0.74 -1.88
N VAL A 21 8.56 1.35 -0.76
CA VAL A 21 7.86 1.25 0.53
C VAL A 21 6.40 1.67 0.37
N PHE A 22 6.16 2.81 -0.27
CA PHE A 22 4.80 3.30 -0.49
C PHE A 22 3.94 2.35 -1.33
N ILE A 23 4.49 1.84 -2.43
CA ILE A 23 3.81 0.89 -3.32
C ILE A 23 3.45 -0.39 -2.57
N GLU A 24 4.42 -0.98 -1.87
CA GLU A 24 4.22 -2.24 -1.18
C GLU A 24 3.29 -2.07 0.04
N PHE A 25 3.38 -0.95 0.77
CA PHE A 25 2.44 -0.60 1.82
C PHE A 25 1.02 -0.42 1.29
N SER A 26 0.85 0.18 0.12
CA SER A 26 -0.46 0.34 -0.50
C SER A 26 -1.11 -1.02 -0.82
N ARG A 27 -0.33 -1.99 -1.31
CA ARG A 27 -0.79 -3.37 -1.54
C ARG A 27 -1.15 -4.08 -0.24
N PHE A 28 -0.32 -3.94 0.78
CA PHE A 28 -0.59 -4.43 2.13
C PHE A 28 -1.92 -3.88 2.66
N PHE A 29 -2.12 -2.57 2.56
CA PHE A 29 -3.32 -1.87 3.01
C PHE A 29 -4.59 -2.32 2.26
N MET A 30 -4.54 -2.40 0.94
CA MET A 30 -5.70 -2.83 0.13
C MET A 30 -6.15 -4.25 0.48
N ALA A 31 -5.21 -5.21 0.53
CA ALA A 31 -5.53 -6.59 0.91
C ALA A 31 -6.09 -6.69 2.34
N TYR A 32 -5.61 -5.86 3.26
CA TYR A 32 -6.19 -5.75 4.61
C TYR A 32 -7.63 -5.20 4.58
N MET A 33 -7.92 -4.20 3.76
CA MET A 33 -9.27 -3.64 3.61
C MET A 33 -10.23 -4.68 3.01
N GLU A 34 -9.80 -5.41 1.98
CA GLU A 34 -10.55 -6.52 1.39
C GLU A 34 -10.84 -7.62 2.42
N ALA A 35 -9.83 -8.01 3.21
CA ALA A 35 -9.99 -9.02 4.26
C ALA A 35 -11.09 -8.63 5.26
N LYS A 36 -11.15 -7.37 5.67
CA LYS A 36 -12.18 -6.84 6.57
C LYS A 36 -13.57 -6.86 5.94
N GLU A 37 -13.66 -6.46 4.68
CA GLU A 37 -14.95 -6.42 3.99
C GLU A 37 -15.49 -7.83 3.74
N PHE A 38 -14.64 -8.78 3.34
CA PHE A 38 -15.05 -10.18 3.20
C PHE A 38 -15.50 -10.79 4.53
N LEU A 39 -14.77 -10.55 5.63
CA LEU A 39 -15.16 -11.06 6.95
C LEU A 39 -16.52 -10.50 7.37
N LYS A 40 -16.72 -9.19 7.22
CA LYS A 40 -17.97 -8.51 7.55
C LYS A 40 -19.17 -9.06 6.79
N ASN A 41 -18.96 -9.48 5.54
CA ASN A 41 -19.99 -10.07 4.67
C ASN A 41 -20.10 -11.59 4.81
N GLY A 42 -19.35 -12.22 5.72
CA GLY A 42 -19.41 -13.67 5.98
C GLY A 42 -18.65 -14.53 4.96
N HIS A 43 -17.86 -13.93 4.07
CA HIS A 43 -17.04 -14.61 3.06
C HIS A 43 -15.70 -15.06 3.66
N LEU A 44 -15.73 -16.08 4.52
CA LEU A 44 -14.55 -16.48 5.32
C LEU A 44 -13.33 -16.92 4.48
N LEU A 45 -13.54 -17.64 3.37
CA LEU A 45 -12.45 -18.13 2.54
C LEU A 45 -11.76 -16.97 1.79
N ASP A 46 -12.54 -16.03 1.28
CA ASP A 46 -12.04 -14.83 0.61
C ASP A 46 -11.32 -13.90 1.60
N SER A 47 -11.85 -13.80 2.83
CA SER A 47 -11.18 -13.08 3.92
C SER A 47 -9.85 -13.73 4.28
N TYR A 48 -9.79 -15.05 4.43
CA TYR A 48 -8.55 -15.78 4.68
C TYR A 48 -7.49 -15.52 3.60
N ASN A 49 -7.88 -15.61 2.33
CA ASN A 49 -6.98 -15.34 1.21
C ASN A 49 -6.47 -13.89 1.24
N SER A 50 -7.33 -12.93 1.57
CA SER A 50 -6.95 -11.52 1.67
C SER A 50 -6.02 -11.25 2.87
N VAL A 51 -6.24 -11.89 4.03
CA VAL A 51 -5.29 -11.86 5.17
C VAL A 51 -3.93 -12.42 4.76
N HIS A 52 -3.91 -13.54 4.06
CA HIS A 52 -2.67 -14.13 3.54
C HIS A 52 -1.93 -13.16 2.61
N GLN A 53 -2.62 -12.55 1.66
CA GLN A 53 -2.02 -11.55 0.76
C GLN A 53 -1.51 -10.33 1.52
N SER A 54 -2.26 -9.85 2.50
CA SER A 54 -1.87 -8.74 3.36
C SER A 54 -0.58 -9.04 4.14
N LEU A 55 -0.48 -10.23 4.75
CA LEU A 55 0.75 -10.69 5.43
C LEU A 55 1.93 -10.84 4.46
N HIS A 56 1.69 -11.32 3.24
CA HIS A 56 2.74 -11.43 2.22
C HIS A 56 3.30 -10.06 1.80
N HIS A 57 2.44 -9.07 1.60
CA HIS A 57 2.87 -7.70 1.32
C HIS A 57 3.56 -7.06 2.51
N TRP A 58 3.13 -7.34 3.75
CA TRP A 58 3.83 -6.88 4.95
C TRP A 58 5.23 -7.49 5.06
N ALA A 59 5.40 -8.78 4.75
CA ALA A 59 6.71 -9.41 4.70
C ALA A 59 7.65 -8.71 3.70
N ARG A 60 7.16 -8.48 2.48
CA ARG A 60 7.91 -7.76 1.43
C ARG A 60 8.24 -6.33 1.87
N LEU A 61 7.30 -5.64 2.50
CA LEU A 61 7.49 -4.30 3.04
C LEU A 61 8.62 -4.27 4.07
N ALA A 62 8.64 -5.18 5.03
CA ALA A 62 9.68 -5.25 6.06
C ALA A 62 11.09 -5.46 5.46
N ILE A 63 11.18 -6.25 4.39
CA ILE A 63 12.44 -6.46 3.64
C ILE A 63 12.87 -5.18 2.91
N ILE A 64 11.93 -4.48 2.25
CA ILE A 64 12.22 -3.22 1.56
C ILE A 64 12.64 -2.13 2.56
N GLU A 65 12.04 -2.09 3.74
CA GLU A 65 12.36 -1.10 4.80
C GLU A 65 13.83 -1.20 5.26
N VAL A 66 14.42 -2.40 5.28
CA VAL A 66 15.85 -2.60 5.61
C VAL A 66 16.79 -2.41 4.42
N GLY A 67 16.26 -2.04 3.25
CA GLY A 67 17.04 -1.77 2.03
C GLY A 67 17.34 -3.01 1.21
N GLU A 68 16.70 -4.14 1.51
CA GLU A 68 16.84 -5.38 0.77
C GLU A 68 15.76 -5.53 -0.30
N ARG A 69 16.00 -6.43 -1.26
CA ARG A 69 14.99 -6.78 -2.29
C ARG A 69 14.26 -8.06 -1.85
N PRO A 70 12.91 -8.07 -1.88
CA PRO A 70 12.17 -9.29 -1.59
C PRO A 70 12.49 -10.39 -2.60
N GLU A 71 12.88 -11.55 -2.09
CA GLU A 71 13.14 -12.75 -2.89
C GLU A 71 11.86 -13.59 -3.11
N LEU A 72 11.96 -14.61 -3.97
CA LEU A 72 10.87 -15.57 -4.20
C LEU A 72 10.50 -16.32 -2.91
N THR A 73 11.49 -16.67 -2.11
CA THR A 73 11.34 -17.33 -0.80
C THR A 73 11.21 -16.29 0.32
N VAL A 74 10.27 -15.36 0.17
CA VAL A 74 10.11 -14.19 1.05
C VAL A 74 10.04 -14.55 2.53
N TRP A 75 9.41 -15.68 2.88
CA TRP A 75 9.23 -16.10 4.27
C TRP A 75 10.53 -16.58 4.91
N ASP A 76 11.42 -17.20 4.15
CA ASP A 76 12.73 -17.61 4.67
C ASP A 76 13.65 -16.40 4.87
N GLN A 77 13.60 -15.43 3.95
CA GLN A 77 14.28 -14.15 4.10
C GLN A 77 13.76 -13.37 5.31
N LEU A 78 12.43 -13.31 5.48
CA LEU A 78 11.79 -12.57 6.56
C LEU A 78 12.14 -13.11 7.94
N LYS A 79 12.37 -14.42 8.11
CA LYS A 79 12.69 -15.04 9.41
C LYS A 79 13.85 -14.35 10.13
N SER A 80 14.85 -13.85 9.41
CA SER A 80 15.98 -13.13 9.99
C SER A 80 15.74 -11.62 10.18
N ILE A 81 14.78 -11.04 9.44
CA ILE A 81 14.52 -9.60 9.42
C ILE A 81 13.40 -9.22 10.40
N ASP A 82 12.26 -9.89 10.31
CA ASP A 82 11.12 -9.69 11.21
C ASP A 82 10.45 -11.04 11.55
N PRO A 83 10.96 -11.74 12.59
CA PRO A 83 10.38 -13.00 13.04
C PRO A 83 8.92 -12.86 13.53
N SER A 84 8.47 -11.65 13.88
CA SER A 84 7.12 -11.44 14.41
C SER A 84 6.07 -11.61 13.31
N VAL A 85 6.34 -11.07 12.12
CA VAL A 85 5.45 -11.22 10.95
C VAL A 85 5.44 -12.66 10.45
N TYR A 86 6.59 -13.35 10.49
CA TYR A 86 6.65 -14.79 10.18
C TYR A 86 5.74 -15.61 11.10
N LYS A 87 5.75 -15.32 12.41
CA LYS A 87 4.89 -16.01 13.37
C LYS A 87 3.40 -15.77 13.10
N LEU A 88 3.00 -14.57 12.68
CA LEU A 88 1.62 -14.29 12.29
C LEU A 88 1.17 -15.21 11.14
N TYR A 89 2.03 -15.41 10.14
CA TYR A 89 1.75 -16.35 9.05
C TYR A 89 1.64 -17.80 9.53
N GLU A 90 2.55 -18.23 10.41
CA GLU A 90 2.51 -19.56 11.02
C GLU A 90 1.23 -19.81 11.83
N GLU A 91 0.79 -18.83 12.63
CA GLU A 91 -0.46 -18.89 13.38
C GLU A 91 -1.68 -18.99 12.46
N LEU A 92 -1.73 -18.20 11.38
CA LEU A 92 -2.80 -18.28 10.38
C LEU A 92 -2.90 -19.70 9.79
N ALA A 93 -1.76 -20.29 9.43
CA ALA A 93 -1.68 -21.56 8.71
C ALA A 93 -1.90 -22.79 9.62
N THR A 94 -1.40 -22.77 10.86
CA THR A 94 -1.27 -23.99 11.69
C THR A 94 -2.14 -24.01 12.93
N SER A 95 -2.70 -22.87 13.35
CA SER A 95 -3.55 -22.82 14.54
C SER A 95 -4.78 -23.73 14.40
N GLN A 96 -5.13 -24.38 15.51
CA GLN A 96 -6.28 -25.28 15.62
C GLN A 96 -7.59 -24.55 15.91
N GLU A 97 -7.55 -23.22 16.02
CA GLU A 97 -8.75 -22.41 16.22
C GLU A 97 -9.67 -22.42 14.98
N PRO A 98 -10.98 -22.19 15.19
CA PRO A 98 -11.90 -21.90 14.09
C PRO A 98 -11.36 -20.83 13.14
N LEU A 99 -11.61 -21.01 11.84
CA LEU A 99 -11.03 -20.15 10.79
C LEU A 99 -11.37 -18.68 10.99
N ASP A 100 -12.61 -18.37 11.35
CA ASP A 100 -13.09 -17.02 11.68
C ASP A 100 -12.29 -16.40 12.83
N LYS A 101 -11.96 -17.16 13.87
CA LYS A 101 -11.18 -16.67 15.02
C LYS A 101 -9.73 -16.39 14.67
N ARG A 102 -9.12 -17.25 13.86
CA ARG A 102 -7.79 -17.00 13.29
C ARG A 102 -7.79 -15.70 12.47
N ILE A 103 -8.75 -15.52 11.57
CA ILE A 103 -8.88 -14.32 10.75
C ILE A 103 -9.07 -13.07 11.63
N GLU A 104 -10.00 -13.11 12.59
CA GLU A 104 -10.26 -12.00 13.52
C GLU A 104 -8.99 -11.58 14.27
N LEU A 105 -8.24 -12.55 14.83
CA LEU A 105 -7.00 -12.27 15.54
C LEU A 105 -5.93 -11.66 14.64
N LEU A 106 -5.74 -12.20 13.43
CA LEU A 106 -4.77 -11.67 12.48
C LEU A 106 -5.15 -10.26 12.01
N LEU A 107 -6.44 -9.99 11.80
CA LEU A 107 -6.90 -8.65 11.44
C LEU A 107 -6.57 -7.60 12.52
N LEU A 108 -6.51 -7.97 13.81
CA LEU A 108 -6.06 -7.04 14.86
C LEU A 108 -4.59 -6.66 14.69
N ALA A 109 -3.71 -7.64 14.38
CA ALA A 109 -2.30 -7.40 14.14
C ALA A 109 -2.08 -6.55 12.86
N LEU A 110 -2.81 -6.86 11.79
CA LEU A 110 -2.76 -6.10 10.54
C LEU A 110 -3.27 -4.68 10.73
N ASP A 111 -4.38 -4.48 11.46
CA ASP A 111 -4.93 -3.15 11.77
C ASP A 111 -3.90 -2.31 12.53
N PHE A 112 -3.30 -2.86 13.58
CA PHE A 112 -2.25 -2.17 14.33
C PHE A 112 -1.06 -1.78 13.42
N SER A 113 -0.60 -2.70 12.57
CA SER A 113 0.53 -2.45 11.66
C SER A 113 0.22 -1.38 10.62
N VAL A 114 -0.93 -1.46 9.95
CA VAL A 114 -1.39 -0.45 8.98
C VAL A 114 -1.45 0.92 9.66
N LEU A 115 -2.07 1.01 10.83
CA LEU A 115 -2.29 2.28 11.52
C LEU A 115 -1.02 2.89 12.10
N SER A 116 -0.05 2.09 12.54
CA SER A 116 1.21 2.57 13.11
C SER A 116 2.22 2.99 12.04
N ARG A 117 2.13 2.44 10.83
CA ARG A 117 3.10 2.66 9.74
C ARG A 117 2.62 3.60 8.63
N MET A 118 1.35 3.99 8.65
CA MET A 118 0.74 4.78 7.56
C MET A 118 1.48 6.07 7.22
N GLU A 119 1.92 6.82 8.23
CA GLU A 119 2.64 8.08 8.01
C GLU A 119 4.04 7.83 7.44
N SER A 120 4.81 6.91 8.06
CA SER A 120 6.17 6.60 7.62
C SER A 120 6.21 5.98 6.22
N CYS A 121 5.29 5.07 5.91
CA CYS A 121 5.17 4.46 4.58
C CYS A 121 4.56 5.41 3.56
N GLY A 122 3.71 6.34 4.02
CA GLY A 122 3.08 7.39 3.20
C GLY A 122 4.01 8.54 2.82
N GLN A 123 5.26 8.56 3.31
CA GLN A 123 6.17 9.70 3.16
C GLN A 123 6.41 10.11 1.70
N TYR A 124 6.39 9.15 0.76
CA TYR A 124 6.50 9.44 -0.67
C TYR A 124 5.38 10.38 -1.17
N ILE A 125 4.12 10.06 -0.86
CA ILE A 125 2.97 10.91 -1.20
C ILE A 125 2.95 12.20 -0.38
N LEU A 126 3.25 12.12 0.91
CA LEU A 126 3.29 13.31 1.76
C LEU A 126 4.32 14.33 1.25
N ASN A 127 5.46 13.86 0.75
CA ASN A 127 6.48 14.73 0.13
C ASN A 127 6.02 15.29 -1.21
N LEU A 128 5.33 14.49 -2.03
CA LEU A 128 4.73 14.97 -3.28
C LEU A 128 3.74 16.11 -3.01
N LEU A 129 2.81 15.90 -2.08
CA LEU A 129 1.80 16.90 -1.74
C LEU A 129 2.43 18.20 -1.19
N LYS A 130 3.57 18.10 -0.50
CA LYS A 130 4.35 19.26 0.00
C LYS A 130 5.24 19.91 -1.06
N SER A 131 5.40 19.32 -2.23
CA SER A 131 6.36 19.78 -3.24
C SER A 131 5.94 21.06 -3.96
N ARG A 132 4.66 21.42 -3.90
CA ARG A 132 4.10 22.68 -4.42
C ARG A 132 3.07 23.24 -3.45
N GLN A 133 2.75 24.53 -3.59
CA GLN A 133 1.73 25.19 -2.76
C GLN A 133 0.31 24.85 -3.22
N ASP A 134 0.13 24.62 -4.53
CA ASP A 134 -1.18 24.32 -5.11
C ASP A 134 -1.65 22.89 -4.74
N PRO A 135 -2.95 22.72 -4.45
CA PRO A 135 -3.49 21.42 -4.09
C PRO A 135 -3.45 20.44 -5.27
N TRP A 136 -3.46 19.14 -4.99
CA TRP A 136 -3.33 18.07 -5.99
C TRP A 136 -4.66 17.36 -6.25
N THR A 137 -5.00 17.12 -7.50
CA THR A 137 -6.07 16.15 -7.83
C THR A 137 -5.52 14.72 -7.70
N VAL A 138 -6.41 13.72 -7.64
CA VAL A 138 -5.96 12.32 -7.58
C VAL A 138 -5.30 11.90 -8.89
N GLU A 139 -5.78 12.41 -10.02
CA GLU A 139 -5.21 12.19 -11.35
C GLU A 139 -3.78 12.71 -11.41
N GLU A 140 -3.52 13.94 -10.94
CA GLU A 140 -2.16 14.49 -10.89
C GLU A 140 -1.25 13.65 -10.00
N ILE A 141 -1.75 13.15 -8.87
CA ILE A 141 -0.99 12.26 -7.99
C ILE A 141 -0.61 10.99 -8.75
N ILE A 142 -1.58 10.30 -9.37
CA ILE A 142 -1.35 9.05 -10.11
C ILE A 142 -0.34 9.24 -11.24
N GLU A 143 -0.49 10.31 -12.04
CA GLU A 143 0.38 10.63 -13.15
C GLU A 143 1.81 10.95 -12.68
N HIS A 144 1.96 11.83 -11.70
CA HIS A 144 3.27 12.29 -11.23
C HIS A 144 4.04 11.19 -10.47
N THR A 145 3.32 10.26 -9.86
CA THR A 145 3.94 9.15 -9.13
C THR A 145 4.23 7.95 -10.01
N ASP A 146 3.74 7.93 -11.26
CA ASP A 146 3.86 6.79 -12.16
C ASP A 146 3.35 5.50 -11.47
N LEU A 147 2.16 5.59 -10.88
CA LEU A 147 1.49 4.49 -10.15
C LEU A 147 0.43 3.76 -10.99
N VAL A 148 0.18 4.22 -12.21
CA VAL A 148 -0.85 3.67 -13.11
C VAL A 148 -0.70 2.15 -13.28
N ASP A 149 0.53 1.67 -13.40
CA ASP A 149 0.83 0.25 -13.64
C ASP A 149 0.90 -0.60 -12.36
N GLU A 150 0.87 0.02 -11.18
CA GLU A 150 1.11 -0.67 -9.90
C GLU A 150 -0.15 -1.33 -9.29
N LYS A 151 -1.31 -1.14 -9.93
CA LYS A 151 -2.64 -1.61 -9.48
C LYS A 151 -2.98 -1.16 -8.05
N ILE A 152 -2.68 0.09 -7.74
CA ILE A 152 -2.97 0.70 -6.43
C ILE A 152 -4.21 1.58 -6.53
N ASP A 153 -5.10 1.44 -5.54
CA ASP A 153 -6.21 2.35 -5.33
C ASP A 153 -5.74 3.57 -4.49
N VAL A 154 -5.32 4.62 -5.20
CA VAL A 154 -4.86 5.87 -4.58
C VAL A 154 -6.01 6.58 -3.84
N HIS A 155 -7.25 6.47 -4.33
CA HIS A 155 -8.41 7.08 -3.66
C HIS A 155 -8.64 6.47 -2.29
N LEU A 156 -8.68 5.13 -2.20
CA LEU A 156 -8.86 4.42 -0.94
C LEU A 156 -7.77 4.75 0.08
N LEU A 157 -6.52 4.89 -0.39
CA LEU A 157 -5.41 5.26 0.47
C LEU A 157 -5.54 6.69 0.99
N LEU A 158 -5.86 7.65 0.12
CA LEU A 158 -6.07 9.05 0.52
C LEU A 158 -7.23 9.19 1.50
N GLU A 159 -8.34 8.47 1.29
CA GLU A 159 -9.47 8.45 2.25
C GLU A 159 -9.01 7.98 3.63
N LYS A 160 -8.15 6.95 3.67
CA LYS A 160 -7.61 6.45 4.93
C LYS A 160 -6.64 7.43 5.58
N MET A 161 -5.80 8.10 4.80
CA MET A 161 -4.88 9.15 5.27
C MET A 161 -5.64 10.38 5.78
N LEU A 162 -6.76 10.74 5.16
CA LEU A 162 -7.65 11.83 5.58
C LEU A 162 -8.25 11.55 6.96
N LYS A 163 -8.77 10.32 7.18
CA LYS A 163 -9.27 9.87 8.49
C LYS A 163 -8.21 9.90 9.59
N ARG A 164 -6.94 9.92 9.22
CA ARG A 164 -5.77 10.01 10.12
C ARG A 164 -5.20 11.42 10.22
N SER A 165 -5.83 12.41 9.57
CA SER A 165 -5.37 13.80 9.51
C SER A 165 -3.96 13.96 8.92
N LEU A 166 -3.53 13.02 8.08
CA LEU A 166 -2.25 13.08 7.36
C LEU A 166 -2.34 13.91 6.08
N VAL A 167 -3.54 14.01 5.51
CA VAL A 167 -3.88 14.85 4.36
C VAL A 167 -5.18 15.60 4.65
N LYS A 168 -5.42 16.67 3.91
CA LYS A 168 -6.66 17.45 3.91
C LYS A 168 -7.29 17.39 2.54
N GLU A 169 -8.61 17.36 2.52
CA GLU A 169 -9.44 17.36 1.31
C GLU A 169 -10.16 18.70 1.20
N GLN A 170 -10.21 19.25 -0.02
CA GLN A 170 -10.95 20.48 -0.35
C GLN A 170 -11.72 20.27 -1.65
N SER A 171 -12.88 20.91 -1.78
CA SER A 171 -13.63 20.98 -3.04
C SER A 171 -13.38 22.33 -3.69
N VAL A 172 -12.83 22.33 -4.89
CA VAL A 172 -12.58 23.53 -5.68
C VAL A 172 -13.48 23.53 -6.91
N GLU A 173 -14.03 24.69 -7.27
CA GLU A 173 -14.80 24.83 -8.50
C GLU A 173 -13.86 25.22 -9.65
N LYS A 174 -13.84 24.39 -10.69
CA LYS A 174 -13.04 24.60 -11.90
C LYS A 174 -13.92 24.38 -13.12
N GLU A 175 -14.05 25.41 -13.95
CA GLU A 175 -14.89 25.38 -15.17
C GLU A 175 -16.35 24.93 -14.90
N GLY A 176 -16.91 25.31 -13.75
CA GLY A 176 -18.28 24.96 -13.36
C GLY A 176 -18.47 23.52 -12.87
N ARG A 177 -17.38 22.80 -12.58
CA ARG A 177 -17.38 21.47 -11.96
C ARG A 177 -16.67 21.53 -10.61
N LEU A 178 -17.22 20.81 -9.62
CA LEU A 178 -16.54 20.59 -8.36
C LEU A 178 -15.49 19.49 -8.55
N GLU A 179 -14.26 19.80 -8.20
CA GLU A 179 -13.11 18.91 -8.24
C GLU A 179 -12.57 18.73 -6.81
N THR A 180 -12.29 17.49 -6.43
CA THR A 180 -11.72 17.16 -5.12
C THR A 180 -10.20 17.24 -5.20
N VAL A 181 -9.59 18.00 -4.29
CA VAL A 181 -8.15 18.23 -4.25
C VAL A 181 -7.57 18.01 -2.85
N TYR A 182 -6.29 17.63 -2.81
CA TYR A 182 -5.60 17.18 -1.60
C TYR A 182 -4.37 18.05 -1.27
N THR A 183 -4.19 18.31 0.02
CA THR A 183 -2.99 18.97 0.59
C THR A 183 -2.54 18.26 1.87
N VAL A 184 -1.42 18.68 2.46
CA VAL A 184 -0.99 18.29 3.82
C VAL A 184 -1.21 19.45 4.79
#